data_AF-A0A433TJP6-F1
#
_entry.id   AF-A0A433TJP6-F1
#
_cell.length_a   1.000
_cell.length_b   1.000
_cell.length_c   1.000
_cell.angle_alpha   90.00
_cell.angle_beta   90.00
_cell.angle_gamma   90.00
#
_symmetry.space_group_name_H-M   'P 1'
#
loop_
_entity.id
_entity.type
_entity.pdbx_description
1 polymer ?
#
loop_
_entity_poly.entity_id
_entity_poly.type
_entity_poly.pdbx_seq_one_letter_code
_entity_poly.pdbx_strand_id
1 'polypeptide(L)'
;MNSTRSNSRSNSCEDPRSTLSPHPKALDPKKATGRGKQIPTTSSSSQKQKNDSKSRSSTPKSEPRAQDAKTNGADDSQDTPPEYCGTCANECRGDENSLQCELCDTWFHTTCEKIDDATYQILRRDADKPCALLHYYCSKSCNKAASKLLGGILKLETEVDQLKMKVGEVEEKITNIEDGEFTDKMIDAVKSITRDQNKEIKTIVEKKTMEQREVNKKMVLEIVGEEKRKMESELEERMKRKTNLIIFGLEEDTTEKDAGIKKDRAAIETILGEIKVSTL
;
A
#
# COMPACT_ATOMS: atom_id res chain seq x y z
N MET A 1 -66.20 -34.36 32.55
CA MET A 1 -65.61 -34.74 33.86
C MET A 1 -64.55 -33.71 34.20
N ASN A 2 -64.84 -32.87 35.19
CA ASN A 2 -63.92 -31.88 35.75
C ASN A 2 -62.86 -32.56 36.62
N SER A 3 -61.63 -32.03 36.60
CA SER A 3 -60.79 -31.85 37.80
C SER A 3 -59.52 -31.07 37.43
N THR A 4 -59.46 -29.79 37.80
CA THR A 4 -58.59 -29.19 38.86
C THR A 4 -57.09 -29.16 38.51
N ARG A 5 -56.49 -28.01 38.14
CA ARG A 5 -56.13 -26.78 38.91
C ARG A 5 -54.80 -26.93 39.68
N SER A 6 -53.84 -26.06 39.37
CA SER A 6 -52.88 -25.30 40.25
C SER A 6 -51.60 -24.97 39.45
N ASN A 7 -51.38 -23.75 38.95
CA ASN A 7 -50.73 -22.59 39.61
C ASN A 7 -49.35 -22.96 40.23
N SER A 8 -48.20 -22.31 39.95
CA SER A 8 -47.90 -20.88 40.07
C SER A 8 -46.44 -20.58 39.69
N ARG A 9 -46.14 -19.28 39.48
CA ARG A 9 -44.84 -18.55 39.64
C ARG A 9 -44.05 -18.18 38.38
N SER A 10 -44.51 -17.06 37.82
CA SER A 10 -43.77 -15.85 37.43
C SER A 10 -42.38 -15.63 38.05
N ASN A 11 -41.43 -15.18 37.23
CA ASN A 11 -40.47 -14.13 37.61
C ASN A 11 -40.02 -13.34 36.36
N SER A 12 -40.55 -12.13 36.26
CA SER A 12 -40.18 -11.04 35.36
C SER A 12 -39.12 -10.17 36.04
N CYS A 13 -38.00 -9.90 35.37
CA CYS A 13 -37.04 -8.88 35.80
C CYS A 13 -36.97 -7.84 34.68
N GLU A 14 -37.61 -6.69 34.93
CA GLU A 14 -37.47 -5.48 34.14
C GLU A 14 -36.40 -4.56 34.72
N ASP A 15 -35.73 -3.84 33.81
CA ASP A 15 -34.80 -2.74 34.04
C ASP A 15 -35.46 -1.53 34.76
N PRO A 16 -34.65 -0.70 35.43
CA PRO A 16 -34.95 0.71 35.54
C PRO A 16 -33.88 1.57 34.88
N ARG A 17 -34.31 2.23 33.81
CA ARG A 17 -33.66 3.36 33.13
C ARG A 17 -33.98 4.64 33.94
N SER A 18 -32.96 5.32 34.45
CA SER A 18 -33.12 6.65 35.06
C SER A 18 -32.40 7.71 34.23
N THR A 19 -33.23 8.60 33.70
CA THR A 19 -32.99 9.88 33.03
C THR A 19 -32.19 10.87 33.86
N LEU A 20 -31.30 11.65 33.23
CA LEU A 20 -31.06 13.09 33.49
C LEU A 20 -30.25 13.70 32.34
N SER A 21 -30.69 14.87 31.86
CA SER A 21 -30.02 15.81 30.94
C SER A 21 -30.34 17.22 31.46
N PRO A 22 -29.89 18.32 30.82
CA PRO A 22 -28.52 18.77 30.53
C PRO A 22 -28.26 20.17 31.13
N HIS A 23 -27.02 20.66 31.14
CA HIS A 23 -26.77 22.13 31.16
C HIS A 23 -25.47 22.51 30.43
N PRO A 24 -25.48 23.61 29.64
CA PRO A 24 -24.36 24.04 28.82
C PRO A 24 -23.49 25.09 29.53
N LYS A 25 -22.20 25.16 29.17
CA LYS A 25 -21.39 26.37 29.32
C LYS A 25 -20.60 26.60 28.03
N ALA A 26 -20.77 27.80 27.50
CA ALA A 26 -20.13 28.30 26.30
C ALA A 26 -18.98 29.26 26.66
N LEU A 27 -18.15 29.55 25.65
CA LEU A 27 -17.27 30.70 25.46
C LEU A 27 -15.92 30.68 26.22
N ASP A 28 -14.75 31.03 25.67
CA ASP A 28 -14.25 31.31 24.31
C ASP A 28 -12.69 31.55 24.43
N PRO A 29 -11.93 32.14 23.48
CA PRO A 29 -10.76 31.51 22.85
C PRO A 29 -9.40 32.15 23.23
N LYS A 30 -8.27 31.56 22.77
CA LYS A 30 -7.16 32.27 22.07
C LYS A 30 -5.88 31.44 21.85
N LYS A 31 -5.44 31.46 20.57
CA LYS A 31 -4.11 31.86 20.06
C LYS A 31 -2.93 30.86 20.05
N ALA A 32 -2.75 30.26 18.87
CA ALA A 32 -1.58 30.25 17.99
C ALA A 32 -0.15 30.31 18.56
N THR A 33 0.67 29.32 18.17
CA THR A 33 2.08 29.31 17.67
C THR A 33 2.54 27.84 17.76
N GLY A 34 3.29 27.18 16.86
CA GLY A 34 4.16 27.54 15.75
C GLY A 34 5.38 26.60 15.81
N ARG A 35 5.79 25.99 14.68
CA ARG A 35 6.98 25.12 14.45
C ARG A 35 6.92 23.70 15.04
N GLY A 36 7.34 22.63 14.38
CA GLY A 36 8.03 22.43 13.10
C GLY A 36 9.03 21.28 13.20
N LYS A 37 8.93 20.28 12.31
CA LYS A 37 9.90 19.18 12.01
C LYS A 37 10.17 18.21 13.19
N GLN A 38 10.30 16.89 13.05
CA GLN A 38 11.03 16.10 12.05
C GLN A 38 10.44 14.67 11.92
N ILE A 39 10.56 14.14 10.70
CA ILE A 39 10.40 12.75 10.30
C ILE A 39 11.71 12.02 10.61
N PRO A 40 11.73 10.82 11.23
CA PRO A 40 12.90 9.97 11.24
C PRO A 40 12.95 9.13 9.95
N THR A 41 13.95 9.42 9.14
CA THR A 41 14.35 8.67 7.96
C THR A 41 14.96 7.32 8.34
N THR A 42 14.54 6.31 7.60
CA THR A 42 15.20 5.03 7.40
C THR A 42 16.69 5.18 7.09
N SER A 43 17.54 4.45 7.81
CA SER A 43 18.90 4.15 7.35
C SER A 43 19.19 2.67 7.54
N SER A 44 19.33 2.03 6.39
CA SER A 44 19.99 0.76 6.14
C SER A 44 21.48 0.85 6.49
N SER A 45 22.02 -0.16 7.18
CA SER A 45 23.44 -0.49 7.10
C SER A 45 23.67 -1.98 7.35
N SER A 46 24.11 -2.63 6.28
CA SER A 46 24.65 -3.98 6.21
C SER A 46 26.09 -4.01 6.76
N GLN A 47 26.42 -4.99 7.60
CA GLN A 47 27.76 -5.59 7.78
C GLN A 47 27.55 -7.02 8.30
N LYS A 48 27.69 -8.06 7.48
CA LYS A 48 28.91 -8.78 7.05
C LYS A 48 29.43 -9.80 8.09
N GLN A 49 29.00 -11.05 7.85
CA GLN A 49 29.74 -12.33 7.88
C GLN A 49 30.83 -12.56 8.94
N LYS A 50 30.64 -13.61 9.75
CA LYS A 50 31.68 -14.62 10.04
C LYS A 50 31.04 -16.01 10.11
N ASN A 51 31.42 -16.86 9.16
CA ASN A 51 31.22 -18.30 9.19
C ASN A 51 32.33 -18.92 10.03
N ASP A 52 32.00 -19.91 10.87
CA ASP A 52 32.92 -21.01 11.11
C ASP A 52 32.16 -22.29 11.41
N SER A 53 32.63 -23.34 10.74
CA SER A 53 31.96 -24.61 10.55
C SER A 53 32.38 -25.60 11.64
N LYS A 54 31.44 -26.32 12.26
CA LYS A 54 31.74 -27.68 12.70
C LYS A 54 30.50 -28.58 12.72
N SER A 55 30.49 -29.41 11.69
CA SER A 55 29.67 -30.57 11.45
C SER A 55 29.73 -31.60 12.59
N ARG A 56 28.57 -32.17 12.92
CA ARG A 56 28.43 -33.62 13.16
C ARG A 56 26.97 -34.04 12.97
N SER A 57 26.78 -34.77 11.88
CA SER A 57 25.61 -35.51 11.47
C SER A 57 25.40 -36.75 12.35
N SER A 58 24.16 -36.99 12.77
CA SER A 58 23.62 -38.34 12.94
C SER A 58 22.12 -38.26 13.22
N THR A 59 21.34 -38.46 12.16
CA THR A 59 19.96 -38.97 12.23
C THR A 59 19.96 -40.35 12.87
N PRO A 60 18.92 -40.67 13.66
CA PRO A 60 18.21 -41.91 13.37
C PRO A 60 16.71 -41.69 13.24
N LYS A 61 16.18 -42.37 12.23
CA LYS A 61 14.77 -42.56 11.90
C LYS A 61 14.27 -43.70 12.78
N SER A 62 13.33 -43.44 13.69
CA SER A 62 12.66 -44.48 14.48
C SER A 62 11.21 -44.61 14.02
N GLU A 63 10.92 -45.74 13.38
CA GLU A 63 9.56 -46.22 13.09
C GLU A 63 8.89 -46.71 14.39
N PRO A 64 7.55 -46.67 14.50
CA PRO A 64 6.84 -47.22 15.65
C PRO A 64 6.81 -48.75 15.57
N ARG A 65 7.48 -49.43 16.51
CA ARG A 65 7.49 -50.90 16.60
C ARG A 65 6.27 -51.36 17.40
N ALA A 66 5.36 -52.04 16.71
CA ALA A 66 4.21 -52.73 17.28
C ALA A 66 4.65 -53.80 18.30
N GLN A 67 3.92 -53.93 19.41
CA GLN A 67 4.11 -54.96 20.42
C GLN A 67 3.34 -56.22 20.01
N ASP A 68 4.09 -57.29 19.73
CA ASP A 68 3.54 -58.64 19.50
C ASP A 68 3.27 -59.37 20.81
N ALA A 69 2.19 -60.14 20.80
CA ALA A 69 1.69 -60.93 21.91
C ALA A 69 2.31 -62.35 21.99
N LYS A 70 2.63 -62.76 23.22
CA LYS A 70 2.72 -64.12 23.80
C LYS A 70 3.83 -65.08 23.30
N THR A 71 4.67 -65.54 24.25
CA THR A 71 4.80 -66.96 24.65
C THR A 71 5.50 -67.11 26.02
N ASN A 72 5.04 -68.10 26.80
CA ASN A 72 5.62 -68.52 28.09
C ASN A 72 6.93 -69.32 27.92
N GLY A 73 7.85 -69.22 28.88
CA GLY A 73 8.80 -70.30 29.20
C GLY A 73 10.28 -69.92 29.29
N ALA A 74 10.72 -69.65 30.53
CA ALA A 74 12.03 -69.93 31.15
C ALA A 74 13.36 -69.49 30.49
N ASP A 75 14.20 -68.93 31.36
CA ASP A 75 15.62 -68.55 31.23
C ASP A 75 15.88 -67.12 30.74
N ASP A 76 15.65 -66.19 31.67
CA ASP A 76 15.74 -64.74 31.48
C ASP A 76 17.01 -64.21 32.16
N SER A 77 18.03 -63.98 31.36
CA SER A 77 19.15 -63.10 31.70
C SER A 77 19.47 -62.29 30.46
N GLN A 78 18.50 -61.48 30.04
CA GLN A 78 18.81 -60.34 29.20
C GLN A 78 19.35 -59.24 30.11
N ASP A 79 20.64 -58.93 29.93
CA ASP A 79 21.33 -57.74 30.42
C ASP A 79 20.63 -56.46 29.90
N THR A 80 19.45 -56.14 30.40
CA THR A 80 18.94 -54.77 30.34
C THR A 80 19.76 -53.96 31.33
N PRO A 81 20.44 -52.88 30.88
CA PRO A 81 21.26 -52.08 31.79
C PRO A 81 20.40 -51.57 32.95
N PRO A 82 20.90 -51.61 34.19
CA PRO A 82 20.15 -51.15 35.34
C PRO A 82 19.76 -49.68 35.15
N GLU A 83 18.48 -49.39 35.29
CA GLU A 83 17.96 -48.03 35.18
C GLU A 83 18.17 -47.33 36.54
N TYR A 84 18.74 -46.13 36.52
CA TYR A 84 19.08 -45.40 37.75
C TYR A 84 18.16 -44.21 37.95
N CYS A 85 17.77 -43.97 39.20
CA CYS A 85 16.96 -42.84 39.60
C CYS A 85 17.72 -41.53 39.42
N GLY A 86 17.17 -40.60 38.64
CA GLY A 86 17.75 -39.27 38.42
C GLY A 86 17.81 -38.38 39.68
N THR A 87 17.23 -38.82 40.81
CA THR A 87 17.24 -38.07 42.07
C THR A 87 18.20 -38.64 43.12
N CYS A 88 18.19 -39.94 43.37
CA CYS A 88 19.03 -40.57 44.40
C CYS A 88 20.20 -41.38 43.83
N ALA A 89 20.28 -41.53 42.50
CA ALA A 89 21.29 -42.35 41.78
C ALA A 89 21.30 -43.85 42.15
N ASN A 90 20.29 -44.33 42.89
CA ASN A 90 20.09 -45.75 43.13
C ASN A 90 19.32 -46.40 41.98
N GLU A 91 19.48 -47.70 41.81
CA GLU A 91 18.75 -48.50 40.82
C GLU A 91 17.24 -48.42 41.04
N CYS A 92 16.48 -48.17 39.96
CA CYS A 92 15.03 -48.31 39.92
C CYS A 92 14.71 -49.77 39.61
N ARG A 93 14.43 -50.56 40.64
CA ARG A 93 14.12 -51.97 40.48
C ARG A 93 12.66 -52.17 40.06
N GLY A 94 12.37 -53.28 39.37
CA GLY A 94 11.02 -53.60 38.89
C GLY A 94 9.98 -53.83 39.99
N ASP A 95 10.42 -54.06 41.23
CA ASP A 95 9.56 -54.18 42.42
C ASP A 95 9.26 -52.83 43.09
N GLU A 96 10.00 -51.77 42.76
CA GLU A 96 9.79 -50.42 43.27
C GLU A 96 8.93 -49.58 42.32
N ASN A 97 8.00 -48.80 42.87
CA ASN A 97 7.23 -47.85 42.08
C ASN A 97 8.15 -46.78 41.49
N SER A 98 8.31 -46.79 40.17
CA SER A 98 9.15 -45.86 39.42
C SER A 98 8.43 -45.35 38.17
N LEU A 99 8.80 -44.15 37.73
CA LEU A 99 8.25 -43.45 36.56
C LEU A 99 9.37 -42.91 35.70
N GLN A 100 9.21 -43.03 34.38
CA GLN A 100 10.11 -42.42 33.41
C GLN A 100 9.61 -41.03 33.01
N CYS A 101 10.48 -40.03 33.08
CA CYS A 101 10.17 -38.68 32.61
C CYS A 101 10.13 -38.65 31.08
N GLU A 102 9.03 -38.18 30.48
CA GLU A 102 8.84 -38.18 29.03
C GLU A 102 9.66 -37.13 28.27
N LEU A 103 10.32 -36.21 28.97
CA LEU A 103 11.13 -35.16 28.35
C LEU A 103 12.64 -35.48 28.36
N CYS A 104 13.10 -36.20 29.38
CA CYS A 104 14.54 -36.52 29.53
C CYS A 104 14.83 -38.02 29.64
N ASP A 105 13.81 -38.86 29.43
CA ASP A 105 13.84 -40.33 29.42
C ASP A 105 14.49 -40.97 30.66
N THR A 106 14.62 -40.20 31.75
CA THR A 106 15.26 -40.63 33.00
C THR A 106 14.22 -41.21 33.95
N TRP A 107 14.56 -42.30 34.63
CA TRP A 107 13.70 -42.93 35.63
C TRP A 107 13.82 -42.25 37.00
N PHE A 108 12.72 -42.27 37.75
CA PHE A 108 12.64 -41.71 39.09
C PHE A 108 11.77 -42.59 39.98
N HIS A 109 12.22 -42.85 41.21
CA HIS A 109 11.36 -43.43 42.24
C HIS A 109 10.22 -42.47 42.56
N THR A 110 9.00 -42.99 42.72
CA THR A 110 7.85 -42.17 43.14
C THR A 110 8.10 -41.50 44.50
N THR A 111 8.80 -42.18 45.41
CA THR A 111 9.24 -41.64 46.71
C THR A 111 10.21 -40.47 46.57
N CYS A 112 11.14 -40.54 45.61
CA CYS A 112 12.10 -39.47 45.34
C CYS A 112 11.43 -38.22 44.75
N GLU A 113 10.37 -38.40 43.97
CA GLU A 113 9.59 -37.33 43.34
C GLU A 113 8.36 -36.91 44.17
N LYS A 114 8.18 -37.51 45.36
CA LYS A 114 7.07 -37.26 46.30
C LYS A 114 5.69 -37.47 45.67
N ILE A 115 5.58 -38.48 44.82
CA ILE A 115 4.33 -38.92 44.19
C ILE A 115 3.74 -40.01 45.08
N ASP A 116 2.50 -39.82 45.52
CA ASP A 116 1.76 -40.81 46.30
C ASP A 116 1.28 -41.97 45.43
N ASP A 117 1.03 -43.13 46.06
CA ASP A 117 0.63 -44.34 45.34
C ASP A 117 -0.68 -44.16 44.56
N ALA A 118 -1.62 -43.34 45.05
CA ALA A 118 -2.87 -43.10 44.33
C ALA A 118 -2.63 -42.34 43.02
N THR A 119 -1.81 -41.28 43.06
CA THR A 119 -1.39 -40.54 41.85
C THR A 119 -0.59 -41.43 40.89
N TYR A 120 0.33 -42.25 41.40
CA TYR A 120 1.09 -43.21 40.58
C TYR A 120 0.16 -44.18 39.84
N GLN A 121 -0.83 -44.76 40.53
CA GLN A 121 -1.80 -45.68 39.92
C GLN A 121 -2.66 -45.00 38.85
N ILE A 122 -2.98 -43.72 39.01
CA ILE A 122 -3.70 -42.94 38.00
C ILE A 122 -2.84 -42.75 36.75
N LEU A 123 -1.59 -42.30 36.92
CA LEU A 123 -0.64 -42.12 35.81
C LEU A 123 -0.42 -43.43 35.05
N ARG A 124 -0.19 -44.53 35.78
CA ARG A 124 0.01 -45.86 35.20
C ARG A 124 -1.20 -46.34 34.40
N ARG A 125 -2.41 -46.22 34.96
CA ARG A 125 -3.65 -46.63 34.27
C ARG A 125 -3.90 -45.79 33.00
N ASP A 126 -3.45 -44.54 32.99
CA ASP A 126 -3.60 -43.66 31.83
C ASP A 126 -2.56 -43.94 30.73
N ALA A 127 -1.34 -44.32 31.11
CA ALA A 127 -0.27 -44.68 30.19
C ALA A 127 -0.61 -45.90 29.30
N ASP A 128 -1.41 -46.84 29.80
CA ASP A 128 -1.85 -48.02 29.03
C ASP A 128 -2.90 -47.70 27.95
N LYS A 129 -3.42 -46.45 27.90
CA LYS A 129 -4.42 -46.04 26.91
C LYS A 129 -3.76 -45.63 25.60
N PRO A 130 -4.43 -45.84 24.45
CA PRO A 130 -3.89 -45.43 23.15
C PRO A 130 -3.70 -43.91 23.01
N CYS A 131 -4.43 -43.13 23.81
CA CYS A 131 -4.26 -41.69 23.94
C CYS A 131 -4.10 -41.36 25.43
N ALA A 132 -2.90 -41.54 25.96
CA ALA A 132 -2.56 -41.06 27.29
C ALA A 132 -2.79 -39.54 27.34
N LEU A 133 -3.55 -39.10 28.34
CA LEU A 133 -3.88 -37.70 28.60
C LEU A 133 -2.96 -37.10 29.67
N LEU A 134 -2.41 -37.95 30.53
CA LEU A 134 -1.53 -37.56 31.62
C LEU A 134 -0.09 -37.86 31.25
N HIS A 135 0.73 -36.82 31.29
CA HIS A 135 2.15 -36.90 31.04
C HIS A 135 2.95 -36.64 32.30
N TYR A 136 4.01 -37.41 32.53
CA TYR A 136 4.89 -37.21 33.67
C TYR A 136 6.20 -36.52 33.26
N TYR A 137 6.51 -35.42 33.95
CA TYR A 137 7.76 -34.68 33.82
C TYR A 137 8.44 -34.56 35.19
N CYS A 138 9.75 -34.82 35.25
CA CYS A 138 10.49 -34.75 36.50
C CYS A 138 10.46 -33.34 37.10
N SER A 139 10.33 -33.29 38.43
CA SER A 139 10.14 -32.04 39.18
C SER A 139 11.36 -31.12 39.12
N LYS A 140 12.57 -31.70 39.04
CA LYS A 140 13.83 -30.95 39.12
C LYS A 140 14.15 -30.09 37.89
N SER A 141 13.90 -30.60 36.68
CA SER A 141 14.36 -29.94 35.45
C SER A 141 13.26 -29.79 34.40
N CYS A 142 12.45 -30.83 34.18
CA CYS A 142 11.57 -30.90 33.01
C CYS A 142 10.22 -30.24 33.22
N ASN A 143 9.58 -30.42 34.39
CA ASN A 143 8.22 -29.93 34.61
C ASN A 143 8.10 -28.40 34.41
N LYS A 144 9.08 -27.63 34.89
CA LYS A 144 9.11 -26.17 34.73
C LYS A 144 9.32 -25.76 33.26
N ALA A 145 10.13 -26.52 32.52
CA ALA A 145 10.37 -26.26 31.11
C ALA A 145 9.12 -26.59 30.28
N ALA A 146 8.52 -27.76 30.49
CA ALA A 146 7.28 -28.19 29.84
C ALA A 146 6.13 -27.20 30.11
N SER A 147 5.94 -26.79 31.37
CA SER A 147 4.92 -25.81 31.74
C SER A 147 5.09 -24.47 31.02
N LYS A 148 6.34 -23.98 30.89
CA LYS A 148 6.64 -22.74 30.15
C LYS A 148 6.41 -22.90 28.65
N LEU A 149 6.80 -24.04 28.09
CA LEU A 149 6.62 -24.32 26.67
C LEU A 149 5.14 -24.40 26.30
N LEU A 150 4.36 -25.21 27.02
CA LEU A 150 2.91 -25.34 26.83
C LEU A 150 2.21 -23.99 27.01
N GLY A 151 2.57 -23.22 28.05
CA GLY A 151 2.05 -21.87 28.23
C GLY A 151 2.46 -20.90 27.11
N GLY A 152 3.64 -21.08 26.51
CA GLY A 152 4.08 -20.32 25.34
C GLY A 152 3.28 -20.66 24.09
N ILE A 153 2.99 -21.96 23.87
CA ILE A 153 2.17 -22.42 22.74
C ILE A 153 0.75 -21.85 22.84
N LEU A 154 0.11 -21.87 24.01
CA LEU A 154 -1.22 -21.28 24.20
C LEU A 154 -1.25 -19.76 23.91
N LYS A 155 -0.18 -19.04 24.29
CA LYS A 155 -0.05 -17.61 23.97
C LYS A 155 0.13 -17.39 22.47
N LEU A 156 0.95 -18.23 21.83
CA LEU A 156 1.17 -18.18 20.38
C LEU A 156 -0.14 -18.42 19.64
N GLU A 157 -0.94 -19.41 20.05
CA GLU A 157 -2.28 -19.67 19.48
C GLU A 157 -3.17 -18.42 19.59
N THR A 158 -3.18 -17.78 20.76
CA THR A 158 -3.95 -16.55 20.98
C THR A 158 -3.47 -15.40 20.07
N GLU A 159 -2.16 -15.22 19.92
CA GLU A 159 -1.58 -14.20 19.03
C GLU A 159 -1.85 -14.50 17.55
N VAL A 160 -1.80 -15.77 17.14
CA VAL A 160 -2.15 -16.21 15.79
C VAL A 160 -3.62 -15.92 15.49
N ASP A 161 -4.52 -16.15 16.42
CA ASP A 161 -5.95 -15.84 16.23
C ASP A 161 -6.20 -14.33 16.16
N GLN A 162 -5.52 -13.53 16.99
CA GLN A 162 -5.56 -12.06 16.86
C GLN A 162 -5.02 -11.58 15.52
N LEU A 163 -3.96 -12.22 15.01
CA LEU A 163 -3.38 -11.87 13.71
C LEU A 163 -4.35 -12.21 12.58
N LYS A 164 -4.99 -13.39 12.61
CA LYS A 164 -6.03 -13.76 11.64
C LYS A 164 -7.17 -12.74 11.60
N MET A 165 -7.64 -12.28 12.77
CA MET A 165 -8.66 -11.23 12.84
C MET A 165 -8.21 -9.93 12.14
N LYS A 166 -6.99 -9.46 12.42
CA LYS A 166 -6.45 -8.26 11.78
C LYS A 166 -6.23 -8.42 10.29
N VAL A 167 -5.83 -9.60 9.83
CA VAL A 167 -5.71 -9.91 8.40
C VAL A 167 -7.08 -9.85 7.74
N GLY A 168 -8.10 -10.45 8.35
CA GLY A 168 -9.49 -10.36 7.85
C GLY A 168 -10.00 -8.92 7.74
N GLU A 169 -9.73 -8.07 8.74
CA GLU A 169 -10.08 -6.64 8.67
C GLU A 169 -9.36 -5.89 7.54
N VAL A 170 -8.10 -6.26 7.25
CA VAL A 170 -7.34 -5.66 6.16
C VAL A 170 -7.85 -6.16 4.81
N GLU A 171 -8.14 -7.45 4.69
CA GLU A 171 -8.75 -8.04 3.49
C GLU A 171 -10.08 -7.36 3.19
N GLU A 172 -10.95 -7.17 4.18
CA GLU A 172 -12.23 -6.45 4.04
C GLU A 172 -12.03 -5.02 3.52
N LYS A 173 -11.07 -4.28 4.11
CA LYS A 173 -10.74 -2.92 3.65
C LYS A 173 -10.20 -2.90 2.23
N ILE A 174 -9.44 -3.92 1.83
CA ILE A 174 -8.92 -4.05 0.46
C ILE A 174 -10.08 -4.32 -0.50
N THR A 175 -10.95 -5.28 -0.20
CA THR A 175 -12.13 -5.56 -1.04
C THR A 175 -13.03 -4.34 -1.19
N ASN A 176 -13.28 -3.56 -0.13
CA ASN A 176 -14.07 -2.34 -0.23
C ASN A 176 -13.43 -1.31 -1.18
N ILE A 177 -12.09 -1.18 -1.16
CA ILE A 177 -11.36 -0.30 -2.09
C ILE A 177 -11.43 -0.84 -3.53
N GLU A 178 -11.27 -2.16 -3.73
CA GLU A 178 -11.36 -2.82 -5.04
C GLU A 178 -12.76 -2.68 -5.65
N ASP A 179 -13.80 -2.77 -4.83
CA ASP A 179 -15.21 -2.57 -5.22
C ASP A 179 -15.57 -1.09 -5.46
N GLY A 180 -14.61 -0.16 -5.26
CA GLY A 180 -14.77 1.26 -5.54
C GLY A 180 -15.41 2.05 -4.41
N GLU A 181 -15.56 1.48 -3.21
CA GLU A 181 -15.88 2.22 -1.99
C GLU A 181 -14.63 2.97 -1.50
N PHE A 182 -14.36 4.11 -2.15
CA PHE A 182 -13.30 5.01 -1.71
C PHE A 182 -13.72 5.75 -0.44
N THR A 183 -12.78 5.89 0.49
CA THR A 183 -13.00 6.73 1.68
C THR A 183 -13.26 8.19 1.28
N ASP A 184 -14.08 8.91 2.05
CA ASP A 184 -14.37 10.33 1.83
C ASP A 184 -13.10 11.18 1.67
N LYS A 185 -12.04 10.84 2.41
CA LYS A 185 -10.73 11.50 2.31
C LYS A 185 -10.08 11.35 0.94
N MET A 186 -10.19 10.15 0.33
CA MET A 186 -9.67 9.91 -1.02
C MET A 186 -10.49 10.67 -2.06
N ILE A 187 -11.81 10.67 -1.92
CA ILE A 187 -12.71 11.41 -2.81
C ILE A 187 -12.42 12.91 -2.73
N ASP A 188 -12.26 13.45 -1.53
CA ASP A 188 -11.97 14.88 -1.32
C ASP A 188 -10.60 15.29 -1.87
N ALA A 189 -9.60 14.42 -1.76
CA ALA A 189 -8.29 14.63 -2.37
C ALA A 189 -8.37 14.65 -3.91
N VAL A 190 -9.13 13.74 -4.52
CA VAL A 190 -9.33 13.75 -5.98
C VAL A 190 -10.08 15.01 -6.41
N LYS A 191 -11.11 15.42 -5.65
CA LYS A 191 -11.88 16.65 -5.93
C LYS A 191 -11.03 17.91 -5.80
N SER A 192 -10.09 17.97 -4.85
CA SER A 192 -9.20 19.14 -4.71
C SER A 192 -8.22 19.24 -5.88
N ILE A 193 -7.59 18.12 -6.25
CA ILE A 193 -6.69 18.04 -7.42
C ILE A 193 -7.44 18.48 -8.69
N THR A 194 -8.64 17.94 -8.92
CA THR A 194 -9.45 18.28 -10.09
C THR A 194 -9.82 19.77 -10.12
N ARG A 195 -10.14 20.36 -8.96
CA ARG A 195 -10.44 21.80 -8.86
C ARG A 195 -9.22 22.66 -9.18
N ASP A 196 -8.04 22.28 -8.72
CA ASP A 196 -6.83 23.07 -8.94
C ASP A 196 -6.35 22.97 -10.39
N GLN A 197 -6.41 21.78 -11.00
CA GLN A 197 -6.16 21.60 -12.43
C GLN A 197 -7.14 22.41 -13.29
N ASN A 198 -8.43 22.41 -12.95
CA ASN A 198 -9.42 23.19 -13.70
C ASN A 198 -9.18 24.70 -13.62
N LYS A 199 -8.70 25.21 -12.47
CA LYS A 199 -8.31 26.62 -12.35
C LYS A 199 -7.11 26.94 -13.23
N GLU A 200 -6.08 26.10 -13.20
CA GLU A 200 -4.88 26.28 -14.01
C GLU A 200 -5.20 26.24 -15.52
N ILE A 201 -5.98 25.26 -15.96
CA ILE A 201 -6.47 25.16 -17.34
C ILE A 201 -7.23 26.43 -17.72
N LYS A 202 -8.14 26.91 -16.86
CA LYS A 202 -8.89 28.14 -17.13
C LYS A 202 -7.97 29.35 -17.34
N THR A 203 -6.96 29.53 -16.48
CA THR A 203 -6.00 30.64 -16.61
C THR A 203 -5.17 30.54 -17.89
N ILE A 204 -4.74 29.34 -18.26
CA ILE A 204 -4.00 29.10 -19.52
C ILE A 204 -4.88 29.42 -20.73
N VAL A 205 -6.14 28.99 -20.72
CA VAL A 205 -7.10 29.25 -21.81
C VAL A 205 -7.36 30.75 -21.94
N GLU A 206 -7.60 31.46 -20.83
CA GLU A 206 -7.80 32.91 -20.85
C GLU A 206 -6.57 33.64 -21.42
N LYS A 207 -5.36 33.27 -20.98
CA LYS A 207 -4.11 33.86 -21.47
C LYS A 207 -3.92 33.62 -22.97
N LYS A 208 -4.06 32.38 -23.43
CA LYS A 208 -3.94 32.03 -24.85
C LYS A 208 -4.99 32.73 -25.71
N THR A 209 -6.21 32.90 -25.19
CA THR A 209 -7.29 33.61 -25.91
C THR A 209 -6.96 35.08 -26.08
N MET A 210 -6.39 35.73 -25.06
CA MET A 210 -5.95 37.12 -25.14
C MET A 210 -4.76 37.30 -26.10
N GLU A 211 -3.77 36.41 -26.04
CA GLU A 211 -2.64 36.40 -26.98
C GLU A 211 -3.12 36.22 -28.43
N GLN A 212 -4.03 35.28 -28.68
CA GLN A 212 -4.60 35.07 -30.01
C GLN A 212 -5.39 36.29 -30.50
N ARG A 213 -6.13 36.97 -29.62
CA ARG A 213 -6.84 38.21 -29.95
C ARG A 213 -5.89 39.32 -30.38
N GLU A 214 -4.77 39.50 -29.67
CA GLU A 214 -3.78 40.52 -30.02
C GLU A 214 -3.10 40.21 -31.36
N VAL A 215 -2.75 38.95 -31.62
CA VAL A 215 -2.22 38.51 -32.92
C VAL A 215 -3.23 38.78 -34.04
N ASN A 216 -4.49 38.39 -33.86
CA ASN A 216 -5.55 38.62 -34.84
C ASN A 216 -5.77 40.12 -35.09
N LYS A 217 -5.76 40.95 -34.04
CA LYS A 217 -5.91 42.41 -34.15
C LYS A 217 -4.77 43.03 -34.95
N LYS A 218 -3.53 42.60 -34.69
CA LYS A 218 -2.34 43.08 -35.42
C LYS A 218 -2.42 42.71 -36.91
N MET A 219 -2.80 41.47 -37.21
CA MET A 219 -2.97 40.99 -38.59
C MET A 219 -4.02 41.81 -39.36
N VAL A 220 -5.17 42.09 -38.74
CA VAL A 220 -6.22 42.92 -39.36
C VAL A 220 -5.74 44.34 -39.62
N LEU A 221 -5.03 44.96 -38.65
CA LEU A 221 -4.47 46.30 -38.81
C LEU A 221 -3.46 46.38 -39.97
N GLU A 222 -2.66 45.33 -40.16
CA GLU A 222 -1.67 45.26 -41.24
C GLU A 222 -2.34 45.18 -42.61
N ILE A 223 -3.33 44.29 -42.76
CA ILE A 223 -4.12 44.14 -44.00
C ILE A 223 -4.82 45.46 -44.36
N VAL A 224 -5.55 46.05 -43.40
CA VAL A 224 -6.26 47.32 -43.62
C VAL A 224 -5.28 48.47 -43.92
N GLY A 225 -4.12 48.48 -43.26
CA GLY A 225 -3.08 49.47 -43.50
C GLY A 225 -2.47 49.39 -44.90
N GLU A 226 -2.22 48.18 -45.41
CA GLU A 226 -1.76 47.97 -46.78
C GLU A 226 -2.78 48.42 -47.82
N GLU A 227 -4.05 48.07 -47.61
CA GLU A 227 -5.14 48.41 -48.52
C GLU A 227 -5.38 49.92 -48.58
N LYS A 228 -5.31 50.60 -47.42
CA LYS A 228 -5.35 52.06 -47.32
C LYS A 228 -4.19 52.71 -48.08
N ARG A 229 -2.96 52.22 -47.91
CA ARG A 229 -1.78 52.75 -48.63
C ARG A 229 -1.93 52.63 -50.14
N LYS A 230 -2.46 51.50 -50.63
CA LYS A 230 -2.76 51.32 -52.07
C LYS A 230 -3.78 52.35 -52.55
N MET A 231 -4.87 52.53 -51.81
CA MET A 231 -5.92 53.50 -52.17
C MET A 231 -5.39 54.93 -52.21
N GLU A 232 -4.56 55.33 -51.24
CA GLU A 232 -3.93 56.66 -51.21
C GLU A 232 -3.03 56.87 -52.42
N SER A 233 -2.21 55.86 -52.79
CA SER A 233 -1.34 55.94 -53.97
C SER A 233 -2.13 56.06 -55.28
N GLU A 234 -3.23 55.32 -55.43
CA GLU A 234 -4.11 55.39 -56.61
C GLU A 234 -4.77 56.77 -56.73
N LEU A 235 -5.21 57.34 -55.60
CA LEU A 235 -5.82 58.66 -55.55
C LEU A 235 -4.83 59.75 -55.95
N GLU A 236 -3.61 59.69 -55.43
CA GLU A 236 -2.54 60.64 -55.75
C GLU A 236 -2.18 60.59 -57.24
N GLU A 237 -2.10 59.38 -57.81
CA GLU A 237 -1.85 59.18 -59.23
C GLU A 237 -2.99 59.76 -60.10
N ARG A 238 -4.25 59.55 -59.71
CA ARG A 238 -5.40 60.19 -60.39
C ARG A 238 -5.33 61.71 -60.35
N MET A 239 -4.90 62.30 -59.23
CA MET A 239 -4.79 63.76 -59.12
C MET A 239 -3.67 64.31 -60.01
N LYS A 240 -2.53 63.62 -60.12
CA LYS A 240 -1.45 64.00 -61.04
C LYS A 240 -1.89 64.04 -62.51
N ARG A 241 -2.80 63.15 -62.93
CA ARG A 241 -3.32 63.09 -64.31
C ARG A 241 -4.34 64.19 -64.64
N LYS A 242 -5.00 64.81 -63.64
CA LYS A 242 -6.02 65.85 -63.87
C LYS A 242 -5.45 67.16 -64.38
N THR A 243 -4.15 67.39 -64.20
CA THR A 243 -3.42 68.57 -64.69
C THR A 243 -2.94 68.46 -66.14
N ASN A 244 -3.14 67.31 -66.79
CA ASN A 244 -2.80 67.15 -68.20
C ASN A 244 -3.89 67.78 -69.07
N LEU A 245 -3.70 69.05 -69.46
CA LEU A 245 -4.52 69.70 -70.48
C LEU A 245 -3.97 69.37 -71.87
N ILE A 246 -4.83 68.83 -72.73
CA ILE A 246 -4.56 68.65 -74.16
C ILE A 246 -5.34 69.74 -74.90
N ILE A 247 -4.64 70.70 -75.49
CA ILE A 247 -5.26 71.78 -76.28
C ILE A 247 -5.08 71.44 -77.75
N PHE A 248 -6.18 71.10 -78.42
CA PHE A 248 -6.18 70.82 -79.85
C PHE A 248 -6.20 72.13 -80.66
N GLY A 249 -5.32 72.25 -81.66
CA GLY A 249 -5.31 73.38 -82.61
C GLY A 249 -4.23 74.44 -82.36
N LEU A 250 -3.31 74.23 -81.41
CA LEU A 250 -2.07 74.99 -81.30
C LEU A 250 -0.95 74.28 -82.06
N GLU A 251 -0.21 75.03 -82.87
CA GLU A 251 0.99 74.54 -83.56
C GLU A 251 2.09 74.34 -82.51
N GLU A 252 2.55 73.10 -82.34
CA GLU A 252 3.49 72.74 -81.28
C GLU A 252 4.90 73.24 -81.59
N ASP A 253 5.52 73.97 -80.64
CA ASP A 253 6.90 74.43 -80.75
C ASP A 253 7.87 73.22 -80.75
N THR A 254 8.63 73.07 -81.83
CA THR A 254 9.46 71.89 -82.12
C THR A 254 10.81 71.86 -81.39
N THR A 255 11.15 72.91 -80.65
CA THR A 255 12.50 73.09 -80.07
C THR A 255 12.83 72.11 -78.93
N GLU A 256 11.83 71.61 -78.19
CA GLU A 256 12.03 70.66 -77.08
C GLU A 256 11.74 69.19 -77.45
N LYS A 257 11.18 68.94 -78.64
CA LYS A 257 10.77 67.59 -79.08
C LYS A 257 11.94 66.62 -79.25
N ASP A 258 13.05 67.07 -79.81
CA ASP A 258 14.17 66.17 -80.15
C ASP A 258 14.89 65.62 -78.92
N ALA A 259 14.88 66.37 -77.81
CA ALA A 259 15.45 65.92 -76.54
C ALA A 259 14.54 64.88 -75.85
N GLY A 260 13.22 65.10 -75.88
CA GLY A 260 12.22 64.16 -75.33
C GLY A 260 12.19 62.84 -76.08
N ILE A 261 12.15 62.89 -77.42
CA ILE A 261 12.10 61.69 -78.28
C ILE A 261 13.35 60.82 -78.11
N LYS A 262 14.55 61.43 -77.98
CA LYS A 262 15.78 60.67 -77.72
C LYS A 262 15.77 59.97 -76.35
N LYS A 263 15.23 60.65 -75.33
CA LYS A 263 15.16 60.11 -73.97
C LYS A 263 14.16 58.96 -73.89
N ASP A 264 13.00 59.11 -74.52
CA ASP A 264 11.97 58.08 -74.57
C ASP A 264 12.45 56.87 -75.39
N ARG A 265 13.16 57.10 -76.51
CA ARG A 265 13.78 56.02 -77.29
C ARG A 265 14.81 55.23 -76.48
N ALA A 266 15.66 55.90 -75.72
CA ALA A 266 16.65 55.24 -74.87
C ALA A 266 16.01 54.45 -73.71
N ALA A 267 14.91 54.97 -73.14
CA ALA A 267 14.16 54.27 -72.10
C ALA A 267 13.48 53.00 -72.64
N ILE A 268 12.90 53.07 -73.83
CA ILE A 268 12.28 51.92 -74.50
C ILE A 268 13.32 50.84 -74.83
N GLU A 269 14.49 51.21 -75.35
CA GLU A 269 15.57 50.25 -75.63
C GLU A 269 16.07 49.55 -74.35
N THR A 270 16.11 50.27 -73.23
CA THR A 270 16.48 49.69 -71.92
C THR A 270 15.47 48.64 -71.47
N ILE A 271 14.17 48.96 -71.55
CA ILE A 271 13.08 48.04 -71.16
C ILE A 271 13.08 46.80 -72.07
N LEU A 272 13.30 46.98 -73.38
CA LEU A 272 13.37 45.86 -74.31
C LEU A 272 14.58 44.94 -74.07
N GLY A 273 15.68 45.47 -73.55
CA GLY A 273 16.87 44.69 -73.17
C GLY A 273 16.69 43.85 -71.89
N GLU A 274 15.84 44.30 -70.96
CA GLU A 274 15.56 43.58 -69.71
C GLU A 274 14.58 42.41 -69.88
N ILE A 275 13.81 42.41 -70.97
CA ILE A 275 12.91 41.31 -71.31
C ILE A 275 13.73 40.16 -71.90
N LYS A 276 14.23 39.26 -71.04
CA LYS A 276 14.76 37.96 -71.47
C LYS A 276 13.61 37.06 -71.90
N VAL A 277 13.33 37.02 -73.21
CA VAL A 277 12.47 35.99 -73.80
C VAL A 277 13.21 34.66 -73.70
N SER A 278 12.75 33.80 -72.79
CA SER A 278 13.22 32.42 -72.70
C SER A 278 12.73 31.70 -73.96
N THR A 279 13.63 31.47 -74.91
CA THR A 279 13.38 30.62 -76.07
C THR A 279 13.34 29.18 -75.57
N LEU A 280 12.18 28.56 -75.70
CA LEU A 280 11.95 27.13 -75.53
C LEU A 280 12.74 26.33 -76.58
#